data_AF-A0A061HVK5-F1
#
_entry.id   AF-A0A061HVK5-F1
#
_cell.length_a   1.000
_cell.length_b   1.000
_cell.length_c   1.000
_cell.angle_alpha   90.00
_cell.angle_beta   90.00
_cell.angle_gamma   90.00
#
_symmetry.space_group_name_H-M   'P 1'
#
loop_
_entity.id
_entity.type
_entity.pdbx_description
1 polymer ?
#
loop_
_entity_poly.entity_id
_entity_poly.type
_entity_poly.pdbx_seq_one_letter_code
_entity_poly.pdbx_strand_id
1 'polypeptide(L)'
;MLWQEFVDAYVNYVFQVSVHEWYTAFSSGFLKVCGGKVLELFQPAELRAMMVGSSNYNWEELEETAVYRGDYSGTHPTVKLFWETFHEFPLEKKKKFLLFLTGSDRIPIYGMASLQIVIQSTIHGEEYLPVAHTCYNLLDLPKYSSKEIMKARLTQALDNYEGFSLA
;
A
#
# COMPACT_ATOMS: atom_id res chain seq x y z
N MET A 1 -31.09 -21.89 -26.97
CA MET A 1 -30.00 -22.01 -27.98
C MET A 1 -29.49 -20.64 -28.37
N LEU A 2 -30.26 -19.79 -29.07
CA LEU A 2 -29.79 -18.47 -29.54
C LEU A 2 -29.26 -17.51 -28.46
N TRP A 3 -29.86 -17.51 -27.25
CA TRP A 3 -29.40 -16.63 -26.17
C TRP A 3 -28.04 -17.04 -25.61
N GLN A 4 -27.79 -18.35 -25.46
CA GLN A 4 -26.50 -18.84 -24.98
C GLN A 4 -25.40 -18.54 -26.01
N GLU A 5 -25.67 -18.77 -27.29
CA GLU A 5 -24.75 -18.44 -28.38
C GLU A 5 -24.44 -16.94 -28.43
N PHE A 6 -25.45 -16.09 -28.22
CA PHE A 6 -25.24 -14.64 -28.12
C PHE A 6 -24.36 -14.28 -26.92
N VAL A 7 -24.65 -14.84 -25.74
CA VAL A 7 -23.86 -14.60 -24.52
C VAL A 7 -22.41 -15.04 -24.72
N ASP A 8 -22.19 -16.25 -25.25
CA ASP A 8 -20.85 -16.80 -25.48
C ASP A 8 -20.07 -15.96 -26.51
N ALA A 9 -20.71 -15.54 -27.60
CA ALA A 9 -20.11 -14.66 -28.60
C ALA A 9 -19.75 -13.30 -28.02
N TYR A 10 -20.62 -12.73 -27.18
CA TYR A 10 -20.39 -11.45 -26.54
C TYR A 10 -19.25 -11.51 -25.53
N VAL A 11 -19.22 -12.53 -24.67
CA VAL A 11 -18.13 -12.77 -23.70
C VAL A 11 -16.79 -12.95 -24.44
N ASN A 12 -16.77 -13.76 -25.50
CA ASN A 12 -15.56 -13.94 -26.31
C ASN A 12 -15.10 -12.65 -26.96
N TYR A 13 -16.02 -11.84 -27.50
CA TYR A 13 -15.67 -10.56 -28.08
C TYR A 13 -15.06 -9.59 -27.06
N VAL A 14 -15.68 -9.46 -25.88
CA VAL A 14 -15.22 -8.54 -24.83
C VAL A 14 -13.87 -8.96 -24.25
N PHE A 15 -13.67 -10.25 -23.95
CA PHE A 15 -12.48 -10.68 -23.21
C PHE A 15 -11.34 -11.24 -24.08
N GLN A 16 -11.60 -11.60 -25.34
CA GLN A 16 -10.56 -12.10 -26.24
C GLN A 16 -10.41 -11.24 -27.49
N VAL A 17 -11.45 -11.11 -28.32
CA VAL A 17 -11.31 -10.52 -29.66
C VAL A 17 -10.96 -9.04 -29.60
N SER A 18 -11.70 -8.26 -28.82
CA SER A 18 -11.53 -6.79 -28.75
C SER A 18 -10.20 -6.34 -28.15
N VAL A 19 -9.54 -7.20 -27.38
CA VAL A 19 -8.26 -6.91 -26.69
C VAL A 19 -7.08 -7.71 -27.24
N HIS A 20 -7.28 -8.53 -28.28
CA HIS A 20 -6.34 -9.57 -28.70
C HIS A 20 -4.92 -9.05 -28.95
N GLU A 21 -4.79 -7.95 -29.71
CA GLU A 21 -3.50 -7.35 -30.05
C GLU A 21 -2.73 -6.90 -28.80
N TRP A 22 -3.39 -6.13 -27.94
CA TRP A 22 -2.80 -5.57 -26.72
C TRP A 22 -2.46 -6.66 -25.70
N TYR A 23 -3.37 -7.63 -25.52
CA TYR A 23 -3.14 -8.75 -24.62
C TYR A 23 -1.97 -9.62 -25.10
N THR A 24 -1.85 -9.87 -26.40
CA THR A 24 -0.75 -10.66 -26.96
C THR A 24 0.60 -9.97 -26.73
N ALA A 25 0.67 -8.65 -26.94
CA ALA A 25 1.87 -7.87 -26.66
C ALA A 25 2.22 -7.89 -25.15
N PHE A 26 1.23 -7.64 -24.28
CA PHE A 26 1.39 -7.66 -22.82
C PHE A 26 1.85 -9.04 -22.32
N SER A 27 1.13 -10.11 -22.68
CA SER A 27 1.42 -11.48 -22.25
C SER A 27 2.79 -11.95 -22.72
N SER A 28 3.18 -11.62 -23.97
CA SER A 28 4.53 -11.90 -24.49
C SER A 28 5.61 -11.21 -23.67
N GLY A 29 5.44 -9.93 -23.33
CA GLY A 29 6.37 -9.19 -22.47
C GLY A 29 6.44 -9.78 -21.05
N PHE A 30 5.28 -10.03 -20.44
CA PHE A 30 5.19 -10.60 -19.10
C PHE A 30 5.86 -11.98 -19.01
N LEU A 31 5.56 -12.89 -19.95
CA LEU A 31 6.11 -14.25 -19.96
C LEU A 31 7.61 -14.30 -20.25
N LYS A 32 8.21 -13.26 -20.87
CA LYS A 32 9.67 -13.18 -21.02
C LYS A 32 10.40 -13.00 -19.70
N VAL A 33 9.78 -12.34 -18.72
CA VAL A 33 10.40 -12.05 -17.40
C VAL A 33 9.89 -13.00 -16.33
N CYS A 34 8.58 -13.25 -16.32
CA CYS A 34 7.88 -13.99 -15.27
C CYS A 34 7.44 -15.41 -15.70
N GLY A 35 7.69 -15.80 -16.96
CA GLY A 35 7.28 -17.10 -17.47
C GLY A 35 8.09 -18.27 -16.90
N GLY A 36 7.62 -19.48 -17.18
CA GLY A 36 8.25 -20.73 -16.76
C GLY A 36 7.32 -21.61 -15.92
N LYS A 37 7.81 -22.81 -15.57
CA LYS A 37 7.01 -23.87 -14.91
C LYS A 37 6.39 -23.43 -13.59
N VAL A 38 7.01 -22.49 -12.89
CA VAL A 38 6.49 -21.99 -11.60
C VAL A 38 5.18 -21.23 -11.80
N LEU A 39 5.04 -20.45 -12.88
CA LEU A 39 3.81 -19.70 -13.16
C LEU A 39 2.63 -20.63 -13.47
N GLU A 40 2.90 -21.79 -14.09
CA GLU A 40 1.88 -22.82 -14.39
C GLU A 40 1.29 -23.48 -13.13
N LEU A 41 1.95 -23.34 -11.97
CA LEU A 41 1.47 -23.87 -10.71
C LEU A 41 0.42 -22.97 -10.03
N PHE A 42 0.35 -21.69 -10.41
CA PHE A 42 -0.54 -20.72 -9.77
C PHE A 42 -1.95 -20.82 -10.34
N GLN A 43 -2.95 -20.80 -9.46
CA GLN A 43 -4.31 -20.44 -9.80
C GLN A 43 -4.42 -18.93 -10.06
N PRO A 44 -5.39 -18.46 -10.88
CA PRO A 44 -5.55 -17.03 -11.18
C PRO A 44 -5.67 -16.13 -9.94
N ALA A 45 -6.30 -16.63 -8.86
CA ALA A 45 -6.43 -15.90 -7.61
C ALA A 45 -5.08 -15.75 -6.88
N GLU A 46 -4.24 -16.78 -6.92
CA GLU A 46 -2.92 -16.79 -6.28
C GLU A 46 -1.94 -15.89 -7.04
N LEU A 47 -1.97 -15.93 -8.37
CA LEU A 47 -1.19 -15.01 -9.21
C LEU A 47 -1.59 -13.55 -8.96
N ARG A 48 -2.90 -13.27 -8.85
CA ARG A 48 -3.40 -11.94 -8.48
C ARG A 48 -2.89 -11.53 -7.10
N ALA A 49 -2.98 -12.40 -6.10
CA ALA A 49 -2.49 -12.11 -4.76
C ALA A 49 -0.99 -11.81 -4.76
N MET A 50 -0.20 -12.56 -5.54
CA MET A 50 1.24 -12.31 -5.69
C MET A 50 1.54 -10.95 -6.32
N MET A 51 0.77 -10.53 -7.33
CA MET A 51 0.97 -9.25 -8.01
C MET A 51 0.45 -8.04 -7.24
N VAL A 52 -0.70 -8.18 -6.57
CA VAL A 52 -1.43 -7.05 -5.94
C VAL A 52 -1.18 -6.98 -4.43
N GLY A 53 -0.73 -8.07 -3.81
CA GLY A 53 -0.56 -8.18 -2.37
C GLY A 53 -1.80 -8.68 -1.63
N SER A 54 -1.70 -8.68 -0.30
CA SER A 54 -2.69 -9.18 0.65
C SER A 54 -3.37 -8.04 1.41
N SER A 55 -4.54 -8.32 1.99
CA SER A 55 -5.23 -7.46 2.96
C SER A 55 -5.35 -8.09 4.35
N ASN A 56 -4.49 -9.06 4.66
CA ASN A 56 -4.40 -9.66 5.98
C ASN A 56 -3.50 -8.81 6.90
N TYR A 57 -4.00 -7.66 7.34
CA TYR A 57 -3.22 -6.68 8.10
C TYR A 57 -2.95 -7.15 9.53
N ASN A 58 -1.70 -7.01 9.97
CA ASN A 58 -1.29 -7.11 11.37
C ASN A 58 -0.53 -5.82 11.72
N TRP A 59 -1.20 -4.88 12.39
CA TRP A 59 -0.67 -3.54 12.60
C TRP A 59 0.38 -3.49 13.71
N GLU A 60 0.34 -4.47 14.61
CA GLU A 60 1.29 -4.71 15.67
C GLU A 60 2.64 -5.14 15.07
N GLU A 61 2.63 -6.07 14.10
CA GLU A 61 3.84 -6.43 13.35
C GLU A 61 4.47 -5.25 12.60
N LEU A 62 3.64 -4.32 12.07
CA LEU A 62 4.14 -3.13 11.41
C LEU A 62 4.93 -2.24 12.38
N GLU A 63 4.43 -2.09 13.62
CA GLU A 63 5.12 -1.34 14.67
C GLU A 63 6.39 -2.02 15.13
N GLU A 64 6.34 -3.34 15.35
CA GLU A 64 7.48 -4.14 15.80
C GLU A 64 8.65 -4.11 14.81
N THR A 65 8.35 -4.06 13.52
CA THR A 65 9.36 -4.08 12.43
C THR A 65 9.76 -2.69 11.95
N ALA A 66 9.16 -1.63 12.48
CA ALA A 66 9.47 -0.25 12.12
C ALA A 66 10.89 0.14 12.52
N VAL A 67 11.58 0.84 11.61
CA VAL A 67 12.94 1.35 11.82
C VAL A 67 12.89 2.85 12.10
N TYR A 68 13.65 3.29 13.09
CA TYR A 68 13.72 4.70 13.48
C TYR A 68 15.04 5.32 13.06
N ARG A 69 15.01 6.56 12.53
CA ARG A 69 16.20 7.31 12.09
C ARG A 69 16.24 8.73 12.66
N GLY A 70 17.43 9.32 12.60
CA GLY A 70 17.69 10.62 13.20
C GLY A 70 17.81 10.49 14.71
N ASP A 71 17.05 11.26 15.47
CA ASP A 71 17.00 11.15 16.93
C ASP A 71 15.81 10.35 17.46
N TYR A 72 15.05 9.73 16.56
CA TYR A 72 13.97 8.83 16.94
C TYR A 72 14.46 7.44 17.33
N SER A 73 13.72 6.87 18.27
CA SER A 73 13.80 5.48 18.73
C SER A 73 12.38 5.03 19.11
N GLY A 74 12.15 3.73 19.26
CA GLY A 74 10.84 3.21 19.68
C GLY A 74 10.35 3.77 21.02
N THR A 75 11.25 4.26 21.88
CA THR A 75 10.92 4.88 23.16
C THR A 75 10.74 6.40 23.09
N HIS A 76 11.05 7.04 21.97
CA HIS A 76 10.97 8.49 21.82
C HIS A 76 9.52 8.98 22.00
N PRO A 77 9.26 10.07 22.75
CA PRO A 77 7.89 10.54 23.03
C PRO A 77 7.04 10.74 21.78
N THR A 78 7.57 11.39 20.74
CA THR A 78 6.84 11.60 19.48
C THR A 78 6.52 10.29 18.75
N VAL A 79 7.39 9.27 18.84
CA VAL A 79 7.15 7.95 18.23
C VAL A 79 6.03 7.22 18.97
N LYS A 80 6.00 7.30 20.31
CA LYS A 80 4.89 6.76 21.10
C LYS A 80 3.57 7.45 20.76
N LEU A 81 3.58 8.79 20.66
CA LEU A 81 2.40 9.56 20.24
C LEU A 81 1.91 9.13 18.85
N PHE A 82 2.83 8.85 17.93
CA PHE A 82 2.50 8.37 16.59
C PHE A 82 1.78 7.01 16.65
N TRP A 83 2.35 6.01 17.32
CA TRP A 83 1.75 4.67 17.40
C TRP A 83 0.44 4.65 18.19
N GLU A 84 0.35 5.38 19.30
CA GLU A 84 -0.90 5.56 20.02
C GLU A 84 -2.00 6.16 19.12
N THR A 85 -1.66 7.21 18.35
CA THR A 85 -2.60 7.85 17.42
C THR A 85 -2.97 6.93 16.27
N PHE A 86 -1.99 6.22 15.72
CA PHE A 86 -2.17 5.29 14.61
C PHE A 86 -3.07 4.12 15.01
N HIS A 87 -2.87 3.54 16.20
CA HIS A 87 -3.67 2.41 16.67
C HIS A 87 -5.12 2.80 16.97
N GLU A 88 -5.37 4.05 17.38
CA GLU A 88 -6.72 4.61 17.53
C GLU A 88 -7.46 4.83 16.20
N PHE A 89 -6.74 4.86 15.06
CA PHE A 89 -7.40 5.06 13.79
C PHE A 89 -8.28 3.87 13.39
N PRO A 90 -9.44 4.13 12.75
CA PRO A 90 -10.22 3.07 12.14
C PRO A 90 -9.45 2.43 10.98
N LEU A 91 -9.82 1.20 10.61
CA LEU A 91 -9.16 0.43 9.55
C LEU A 91 -8.99 1.24 8.25
N GLU A 92 -10.02 1.95 7.81
CA GLU A 92 -9.95 2.76 6.59
C GLU A 92 -8.85 3.83 6.65
N LYS A 93 -8.62 4.43 7.81
CA LYS A 93 -7.59 5.45 7.98
C LYS A 93 -6.19 4.84 8.14
N LYS A 94 -6.08 3.64 8.72
CA LYS A 94 -4.84 2.84 8.69
C LYS A 94 -4.46 2.44 7.26
N LYS A 95 -5.43 2.04 6.44
CA LYS A 95 -5.24 1.76 5.01
C LYS A 95 -4.82 3.00 4.21
N LYS A 96 -5.44 4.16 4.48
CA LYS A 96 -5.00 5.44 3.90
C LYS A 96 -3.56 5.77 4.28
N PHE A 97 -3.15 5.52 5.52
CA PHE A 97 -1.75 5.67 5.94
C PHE A 97 -0.81 4.75 5.17
N LEU A 98 -1.19 3.49 4.99
CA LEU A 98 -0.39 2.54 4.21
C LEU A 98 -0.23 3.02 2.76
N LEU A 99 -1.32 3.49 2.15
CA LEU A 99 -1.31 4.06 0.80
C LEU A 99 -0.44 5.32 0.73
N PHE A 100 -0.58 6.23 1.69
CA PHE A 100 0.24 7.45 1.81
C PHE A 100 1.73 7.13 1.90
N LEU A 101 2.10 6.13 2.70
CA LEU A 101 3.49 5.81 2.98
C LEU A 101 4.15 4.91 1.93
N THR A 102 3.39 4.00 1.31
CA THR A 102 3.94 2.93 0.45
C THR A 102 3.45 2.98 -0.99
N GLY A 103 2.44 3.82 -1.28
CA GLY A 103 1.76 3.84 -2.58
C GLY A 103 0.78 2.67 -2.79
N SER A 104 0.56 1.82 -1.80
CA SER A 104 -0.41 0.73 -1.84
C SER A 104 -1.19 0.60 -0.54
N ASP A 105 -2.48 0.26 -0.61
CA ASP A 105 -3.25 -0.14 0.56
C ASP A 105 -3.14 -1.66 0.86
N ARG A 106 -2.29 -2.38 0.12
CA ARG A 106 -2.02 -3.81 0.26
C ARG A 106 -0.62 -4.08 0.77
N ILE A 107 -0.46 -5.18 1.49
CA ILE A 107 0.82 -5.63 2.03
C ILE A 107 1.42 -6.75 1.17
N PRO A 108 2.73 -7.05 1.29
CA PRO A 108 3.31 -8.20 0.63
C PRO A 108 2.61 -9.51 1.05
N ILE A 109 2.61 -10.50 0.15
CA ILE A 109 2.01 -11.82 0.44
C ILE A 109 2.67 -12.55 1.62
N TYR A 110 3.91 -12.18 1.95
CA TYR A 110 4.67 -12.71 3.08
C TYR A 110 4.23 -12.14 4.44
N GLY A 111 3.23 -11.26 4.47
CA GLY A 111 2.67 -10.71 5.70
C GLY A 111 3.26 -9.35 6.07
N MET A 112 2.73 -8.77 7.15
CA MET A 112 2.98 -7.37 7.51
C MET A 112 4.40 -7.17 8.03
N ALA A 113 4.94 -8.14 8.75
CA ALA A 113 6.34 -8.11 9.20
C ALA A 113 7.38 -8.01 8.07
N SER A 114 7.02 -8.37 6.83
CA SER A 114 7.91 -8.21 5.67
C SER A 114 7.91 -6.77 5.12
N LEU A 115 6.96 -5.94 5.53
CA LEU A 115 6.87 -4.53 5.16
C LEU A 115 7.58 -3.68 6.22
N GLN A 116 8.86 -3.43 5.98
CA GLN A 116 9.64 -2.53 6.83
C GLN A 116 9.35 -1.07 6.45
N ILE A 117 8.85 -0.30 7.41
CA ILE A 117 8.70 1.16 7.31
C ILE A 117 9.82 1.87 8.08
N VAL A 118 10.14 3.10 7.67
CA VAL A 118 11.12 3.93 8.36
C VAL A 118 10.46 5.21 8.86
N ILE A 119 10.61 5.54 10.14
CA ILE A 119 10.14 6.82 10.71
C ILE A 119 11.37 7.66 11.08
N GLN A 120 11.49 8.82 10.46
CA GLN A 120 12.64 9.71 10.60
C GLN A 120 12.23 11.03 11.22
N SER A 121 13.00 11.49 12.21
CA SER A 121 12.84 12.81 12.80
C SER A 121 13.20 13.91 11.80
N THR A 122 12.43 14.99 11.77
CA THR A 122 12.80 16.20 11.02
C THR A 122 13.34 17.29 11.95
N ILE A 123 14.08 18.25 11.37
CA ILE A 123 14.55 19.46 12.07
C ILE A 123 13.51 20.59 12.03
N HIS A 124 12.36 20.37 11.40
CA HIS A 124 11.32 21.36 11.21
C HIS A 124 10.41 21.46 12.44
N GLY A 125 9.71 22.58 12.57
CA GLY A 125 8.75 22.80 13.66
C GLY A 125 7.50 21.93 13.55
N GLU A 126 6.70 21.94 14.61
CA GLU A 126 5.45 21.17 14.74
C GLU A 126 4.28 21.71 13.88
N GLU A 127 4.47 22.85 13.22
CA GLU A 127 3.56 23.40 12.22
C GLU A 127 3.57 22.63 10.89
N TYR A 128 4.65 21.90 10.60
CA TYR A 128 4.81 21.15 9.36
C TYR A 128 4.03 19.83 9.39
N LEU A 129 3.56 19.40 8.21
CA LEU A 129 2.92 18.10 8.03
C LEU A 129 3.97 16.98 7.90
N PRO A 130 3.61 15.73 8.27
CA PRO A 130 4.46 14.60 7.95
C PRO A 130 4.53 14.40 6.42
N VAL A 131 5.66 13.91 5.94
CA VAL A 131 5.91 13.69 4.50
C VAL A 131 6.33 12.25 4.27
N ALA A 132 5.73 11.60 3.28
CA ALA A 132 6.09 10.25 2.89
C ALA A 132 6.99 10.26 1.64
N HIS A 133 8.03 9.42 1.67
CA HIS A 133 8.84 9.07 0.51
C HIS A 133 8.55 7.62 0.15
N THR A 134 7.54 7.43 -0.70
CA THR A 134 6.95 6.11 -0.99
C THR A 134 7.95 5.10 -1.54
N CYS A 135 8.93 5.54 -2.33
CA CYS A 135 9.99 4.70 -2.87
C CYS A 135 10.86 4.03 -1.79
N TYR A 136 10.83 4.57 -0.55
CA TYR A 136 11.65 4.11 0.57
C TYR A 136 10.83 3.68 1.78
N ASN A 137 9.49 3.66 1.68
CA ASN A 137 8.58 3.47 2.82
C ASN A 137 8.94 4.35 4.03
N LEU A 138 9.40 5.58 3.77
CA LEU A 138 9.97 6.47 4.77
C LEU A 138 9.03 7.63 5.09
N LEU A 139 8.75 7.81 6.37
CA LEU A 139 7.95 8.88 6.92
C LEU A 139 8.87 9.89 7.62
N ASP A 140 9.02 11.07 7.03
CA ASP A 140 9.56 12.23 7.73
C ASP A 140 8.48 12.77 8.66
N LEU A 141 8.71 12.65 9.97
CA LEU A 141 7.75 12.97 11.02
C LEU A 141 8.30 14.10 11.92
N PRO A 142 7.71 15.32 11.86
CA PRO A 142 8.05 16.41 12.77
C PRO A 142 7.83 16.07 14.24
N LYS A 143 8.55 16.75 15.13
CA LYS A 143 8.50 16.53 16.58
C LYS A 143 7.27 17.17 17.20
N TYR A 144 6.13 16.51 17.11
CA TYR A 144 4.90 17.00 17.74
C TYR A 144 4.96 16.86 19.26
N SER A 145 4.58 17.95 19.94
CA SER A 145 4.61 18.05 21.40
C SER A 145 3.42 17.38 22.11
N SER A 146 2.31 17.15 21.40
CA SER A 146 1.10 16.53 21.97
C SER A 146 0.40 15.57 21.01
N LYS A 147 -0.44 14.70 21.57
CA LYS A 147 -1.26 13.73 20.83
C LYS A 147 -2.27 14.41 19.92
N GLU A 148 -2.84 15.52 20.36
CA GLU A 148 -3.82 16.31 19.61
C GLU A 148 -3.18 16.90 18.35
N ILE A 149 -1.97 17.44 18.47
CA ILE A 149 -1.20 17.96 17.32
C ILE A 149 -0.85 16.82 16.37
N MET A 150 -0.31 15.70 16.89
CA MET A 150 -0.02 14.49 16.11
C MET A 150 -1.24 14.05 15.30
N LYS A 151 -2.39 13.88 15.96
CA LYS A 151 -3.63 13.43 15.34
C LYS A 151 -4.13 14.40 14.30
N ALA A 152 -4.10 15.71 14.57
CA ALA A 152 -4.53 16.73 13.63
C ALA A 152 -3.64 16.77 12.37
N ARG A 153 -2.32 16.79 12.54
CA ARG A 153 -1.35 16.88 11.44
C ARG A 153 -1.32 15.61 10.61
N LEU A 154 -1.30 14.44 11.25
CA LEU A 154 -1.35 13.16 10.54
C LEU A 154 -2.68 13.00 9.78
N THR A 155 -3.80 13.34 10.41
CA THR A 155 -5.12 13.38 9.74
C THR A 155 -5.11 14.28 8.52
N GLN A 156 -4.60 15.51 8.66
CA GLN A 156 -4.53 16.46 7.57
C GLN A 156 -3.67 15.94 6.41
N ALA A 157 -2.51 15.33 6.69
CA ALA A 157 -1.67 14.73 5.65
C ALA A 157 -2.38 13.58 4.92
N LEU A 158 -3.05 12.70 5.65
CA LEU A 158 -3.74 11.54 5.08
C LEU A 158 -4.99 11.91 4.28
N ASP A 159 -5.72 12.94 4.70
CA ASP A 159 -6.95 13.36 4.03
C ASP A 159 -6.69 14.30 2.84
N ASN A 160 -5.56 15.02 2.84
CA ASN A 160 -5.10 15.79 1.67
C ASN A 160 -4.30 14.96 0.66
N TYR A 161 -3.91 13.75 1.04
CA TYR A 161 -3.34 12.78 0.11
C TYR A 161 -4.46 12.10 -0.66
N GLU A 162 -4.90 12.75 -1.73
CA GLU A 162 -5.54 12.01 -2.81
C GLU A 162 -4.42 11.28 -3.56
N GLY A 163 -4.40 9.94 -3.48
CA GLY A 163 -3.66 9.15 -4.45
C GLY A 163 -4.14 9.49 -5.87
N PHE A 164 -3.57 8.86 -6.91
CA PHE A 164 -4.04 9.03 -8.30
C PHE A 164 -5.43 8.42 -8.54
N SER A 165 -6.44 8.87 -7.80
CA SER A 165 -7.84 8.71 -8.16
C SER A 165 -8.13 9.78 -9.20
N LEU A 166 -8.00 9.41 -10.47
CA LEU A 166 -8.63 10.18 -11.54
C LEU A 166 -10.14 10.22 -11.25
N ALA A 167 -10.68 11.43 -11.32
CA ALA A 167 -12.10 11.77 -11.13
C ALA A 167 -13.06 10.84 -11.89
#